data_AF-A0A240SXH0-F1
#
_entry.id   AF-A0A240SXH0-F1
#
_cell.length_a   1.000
_cell.length_b   1.000
_cell.length_c   1.000
_cell.angle_alpha   90.00
_cell.angle_beta   90.00
_cell.angle_gamma   90.00
#
_symmetry.space_group_name_H-M   'P 1'
#
loop_
_entity.id
_entity.type
_entity.pdbx_description
1 polymer ?
#
loop_
_entity_poly.entity_id
_entity_poly.type
_entity_poly.pdbx_seq_one_letter_code
_entity_poly.pdbx_strand_id
1 'polypeptide(L)'
;MPLARQAGRVTFSWKSYQMYYAFIFYILTTLVVLKVGSERVKLLRITNEYDEYIYAIIFILFLLPHFWIPYVGWGVASQVAKYKSMWGTFQVRYYRVTGTTLVFPTLKIAIVILFIGCVLLSILFLFSLSQLLDDFLLWHTTAYFHIITMINMNAALFYINSKGLLPMHSACMELRFFFQNALGR
;
A
#
# COMPACT_ATOMS: atom_id res chain seq x y z
N MET A 1 3.98 -7.92 -2.99
CA MET A 1 2.68 -8.54 -3.38
C MET A 1 2.94 -9.68 -4.36
N PRO A 2 2.27 -10.84 -4.22
CA PRO A 2 2.41 -11.97 -5.13
C PRO A 2 1.54 -11.78 -6.38
N LEU A 3 2.05 -11.06 -7.38
CA LEU A 3 1.37 -10.84 -8.65
C LEU A 3 2.25 -11.40 -9.77
N ALA A 4 2.07 -12.69 -10.08
CA ALA A 4 2.69 -13.28 -11.25
C ALA A 4 1.88 -12.87 -12.48
N ARG A 5 2.56 -12.28 -13.48
CA ARG A 5 1.95 -11.88 -14.75
C ARG A 5 2.34 -12.92 -15.80
N GLN A 6 1.46 -13.89 -16.06
CA GLN A 6 1.60 -14.81 -17.18
C GLN A 6 0.57 -14.43 -18.26
N ALA A 7 1.05 -14.16 -19.47
CA ALA A 7 0.23 -13.97 -20.67
C ALA A 7 -1.02 -13.07 -20.49
N GLY A 8 -0.86 -11.90 -19.86
CA GLY A 8 -1.94 -10.92 -19.69
C GLY A 8 -2.97 -11.22 -18.59
N ARG A 9 -2.86 -12.34 -17.87
CA ARG A 9 -3.62 -12.63 -16.64
C ARG A 9 -2.75 -12.45 -15.41
N VAL A 10 -3.30 -11.80 -14.38
CA VAL A 10 -2.62 -11.62 -13.09
C VAL A 10 -3.03 -12.80 -12.21
N THR A 11 -2.21 -13.85 -12.20
CA THR A 11 -2.47 -15.07 -11.44
C THR A 11 -1.79 -15.00 -10.08
N PHE A 12 -2.56 -15.26 -9.03
CA PHE A 12 -2.09 -15.39 -7.66
C PHE A 12 -1.46 -16.78 -7.50
N SER A 13 -0.14 -16.85 -7.33
CA SER A 13 0.55 -18.10 -7.03
C SER A 13 1.32 -17.96 -5.72
N TRP A 14 0.96 -18.78 -4.74
CA TRP A 14 1.67 -18.93 -3.47
C TRP A 14 3.13 -19.37 -3.66
N LYS A 15 3.47 -19.98 -4.81
CA LYS A 15 4.83 -20.40 -5.18
C LYS A 15 5.58 -19.40 -6.08
N SER A 16 5.10 -18.16 -6.23
CA SER A 16 5.80 -17.15 -7.04
C SER A 16 7.10 -16.69 -6.35
N TYR A 17 8.15 -16.43 -7.13
CA TYR A 17 9.42 -15.84 -6.66
C TYR A 17 9.21 -14.55 -5.85
N GLN A 18 8.17 -13.77 -6.21
CA GLN A 18 7.78 -12.56 -5.49
C GLN A 18 7.23 -12.82 -4.08
N MET A 19 6.63 -13.99 -3.84
CA MET A 19 6.18 -14.41 -2.52
C MET A 19 7.39 -14.75 -1.64
N TYR A 20 8.38 -15.44 -2.20
CA TYR A 20 9.61 -15.78 -1.50
C TYR A 20 10.40 -14.53 -1.09
N TYR A 21 10.55 -13.56 -2.01
CA TYR A 21 11.16 -12.26 -1.71
C TYR A 21 10.40 -11.51 -0.61
N ALA A 22 9.06 -11.45 -0.70
CA ALA A 22 8.24 -10.77 0.31
C ALA A 22 8.33 -11.44 1.68
N PHE A 23 8.41 -12.77 1.74
CA PHE A 23 8.51 -13.53 2.98
C PHE A 23 9.87 -13.35 3.66
N ILE A 24 10.97 -13.45 2.89
CA ILE A 24 12.33 -13.19 3.40
C ILE A 24 12.45 -11.75 3.89
N PHE A 25 11.97 -10.80 3.09
CA PHE A 25 12.01 -9.38 3.44
C PHE A 25 11.16 -9.09 4.69
N TYR A 26 10.02 -9.74 4.84
CA TYR A 26 9.19 -9.64 6.05
C TYR A 26 9.89 -10.21 7.29
N ILE A 27 10.56 -11.36 7.18
CA ILE A 27 11.33 -11.94 8.30
C ILE A 27 12.48 -11.00 8.70
N LEU A 28 13.24 -10.50 7.73
CA LEU A 28 14.35 -9.58 8.01
C LEU A 28 13.88 -8.29 8.67
N THR A 29 12.80 -7.68 8.16
CA THR A 29 12.23 -6.48 8.76
C THR A 29 11.64 -6.73 10.14
N THR A 30 11.00 -7.89 10.35
CA THR A 30 10.49 -8.29 11.68
C THR A 30 11.62 -8.42 12.71
N LEU A 31 12.76 -9.02 12.34
CA LEU A 31 13.92 -9.14 13.22
C LEU A 31 14.50 -7.78 13.62
N VAL A 32 14.59 -6.85 12.66
CA VAL A 32 15.02 -5.47 12.93
C VAL A 32 14.05 -4.80 13.90
N VAL A 33 12.74 -4.91 13.65
CA VAL A 33 11.70 -4.31 14.48
C VAL A 33 11.71 -4.87 15.91
N LEU A 34 11.87 -6.18 16.09
CA LEU A 34 11.95 -6.80 17.41
C LEU A 34 13.21 -6.35 18.17
N LYS A 35 14.36 -6.26 17.49
CA LYS A 35 15.59 -5.76 18.10
C LYS A 35 15.40 -4.33 18.60
N VAL A 36 14.87 -3.44 17.76
CA VAL A 36 14.59 -2.04 18.15
C VAL A 36 13.56 -1.97 19.29
N GLY A 37 12.49 -2.76 19.24
CA GLY A 37 11.50 -2.86 20.31
C GLY A 37 12.12 -3.23 21.65
N SER A 38 13.03 -4.21 21.66
CA SER A 38 13.70 -4.66 22.89
C SER A 38 14.59 -3.60 23.52
N GLU A 39 15.29 -2.79 22.73
CA GLU A 39 16.10 -1.67 23.22
C GLU A 39 15.22 -0.58 23.86
N ARG A 40 14.05 -0.31 23.28
CA ARG A 40 13.11 0.71 23.80
C ARG A 40 12.37 0.26 25.06
N VAL A 41 12.03 -1.03 25.18
CA VAL A 41 11.47 -1.60 26.40
C VAL A 41 12.47 -1.59 27.57
N LYS A 42 13.77 -1.72 27.29
CA LYS A 42 14.81 -1.56 28.34
C LYS A 42 14.91 -0.11 28.82
N LEU A 43 14.86 0.85 27.91
CA LEU A 43 14.87 2.29 28.23
C LEU A 43 13.65 2.70 29.08
N LEU A 44 12.47 2.18 28.76
CA LEU A 44 11.23 2.34 29.54
C LEU A 44 11.34 1.94 31.02
N ARG A 45 12.28 1.05 31.36
CA ARG A 45 12.46 0.54 32.73
C ARG A 45 13.41 1.39 33.57
N ILE A 46 14.21 2.24 32.94
CA ILE A 46 15.31 2.98 33.57
C ILE A 46 14.96 4.46 33.72
N THR A 47 14.21 5.01 32.76
CA THR A 47 13.81 6.42 32.71
C THR A 47 12.68 6.74 33.68
N ASN A 48 12.79 7.89 34.38
CA ASN A 48 11.73 8.48 35.22
C ASN A 48 11.07 9.72 34.59
N GLU A 49 11.52 10.15 33.40
CA GLU A 49 10.97 11.31 32.72
C GLU A 49 9.66 10.96 31.98
N TYR A 50 8.63 11.78 32.21
CA TYR A 50 7.28 11.55 31.69
C TYR A 50 7.22 11.62 30.15
N ASP A 51 8.01 12.50 29.54
CA ASP A 51 8.00 12.70 28.09
C ASP A 51 8.62 11.50 27.36
N GLU A 52 9.76 10.99 27.83
CA GLU A 52 10.40 9.79 27.30
C GLU A 52 9.49 8.54 27.39
N TYR A 53 8.71 8.43 28.48
CA TYR A 53 7.74 7.35 28.65
C TYR A 53 6.63 7.39 27.60
N ILE A 54 6.07 8.57 27.32
CA ILE A 54 5.05 8.75 26.27
C ILE A 54 5.63 8.37 24.90
N TYR A 55 6.84 8.81 24.58
CA TYR A 55 7.47 8.49 23.29
C TYR A 55 7.69 7.00 23.10
N ALA A 56 8.07 6.28 24.16
CA ALA A 56 8.26 4.85 24.08
C ALA A 56 6.94 4.07 23.96
N ILE A 57 5.83 4.55 24.53
CA ILE A 57 4.49 3.98 24.28
C ILE A 57 4.03 4.22 22.84
N ILE A 58 4.16 5.46 22.34
CA ILE A 58 3.84 5.81 20.94
C ILE A 58 4.66 4.92 20.01
N PHE A 59 5.90 4.62 20.37
CA PHE A 59 6.74 3.73 19.59
C PHE A 59 6.22 2.29 19.51
N ILE A 60 5.77 1.71 20.62
CA ILE A 60 5.14 0.38 20.63
C ILE A 60 3.86 0.38 19.78
N LEU A 61 3.10 1.48 19.81
CA LEU A 61 1.92 1.68 18.97
C LEU A 61 2.26 1.66 17.46
N PHE A 62 3.37 2.28 17.04
CA PHE A 62 3.84 2.23 15.65
C PHE A 62 4.35 0.84 15.20
N LEU A 63 4.64 -0.07 16.13
CA LEU A 63 4.98 -1.45 15.82
C LEU A 63 3.75 -2.27 15.38
N LEU A 64 2.55 -1.97 15.89
CA LEU A 64 1.34 -2.74 15.60
C LEU A 64 1.00 -2.80 14.10
N PRO A 65 1.02 -1.69 13.33
CA PRO A 65 0.80 -1.73 11.89
C PRO A 65 1.76 -2.63 11.13
N HIS A 66 3.01 -2.79 11.60
CA HIS A 66 3.99 -3.66 10.95
C HIS A 66 3.55 -5.13 10.94
N PHE A 67 2.92 -5.60 12.01
CA PHE A 67 2.39 -6.96 12.10
C PHE A 67 1.03 -7.10 11.42
N TRP A 68 0.21 -6.04 11.44
CA TRP A 68 -1.15 -6.09 10.90
C TRP A 68 -1.20 -5.98 9.37
N ILE A 69 -0.45 -5.05 8.77
CA ILE A 69 -0.53 -4.73 7.34
C ILE A 69 -0.17 -5.92 6.44
N PRO A 70 0.89 -6.70 6.70
CA PRO A 70 1.23 -7.86 5.88
C PRO A 70 0.18 -8.96 5.96
N TYR A 71 -0.38 -9.20 7.15
CA TYR A 71 -1.41 -10.22 7.35
C TYR A 71 -2.71 -9.89 6.60
N VAL A 72 -3.20 -8.65 6.75
CA VAL A 72 -4.36 -8.16 5.98
C VAL A 72 -4.05 -8.13 4.48
N GLY A 73 -2.84 -7.70 4.11
CA GLY A 73 -2.37 -7.67 2.73
C GLY A 73 -2.39 -9.04 2.06
N TRP A 74 -1.96 -10.10 2.75
CA TRP A 74 -2.00 -11.48 2.25
C TRP A 74 -3.43 -12.02 2.16
N GLY A 75 -4.28 -11.75 3.15
CA GLY A 75 -5.68 -12.16 3.14
C GLY A 75 -6.48 -11.57 1.96
N VAL A 76 -6.22 -10.30 1.63
CA VAL A 76 -6.94 -9.57 0.57
C VAL A 76 -6.26 -9.69 -0.81
N ALA A 77 -5.02 -10.19 -0.88
CA ALA A 77 -4.28 -10.24 -2.14
C ALA A 77 -4.92 -11.13 -3.22
N SER A 78 -5.62 -12.19 -2.83
CA SER A 78 -6.38 -13.04 -3.76
C SER A 78 -7.52 -12.25 -4.45
N GLN A 79 -8.24 -11.43 -3.69
CA GLN A 79 -9.30 -10.57 -4.21
C GLN A 79 -8.75 -9.44 -5.09
N VAL A 80 -7.62 -8.83 -4.70
CA VAL A 80 -6.95 -7.79 -5.50
C VAL A 80 -6.46 -8.36 -6.83
N ALA A 81 -5.94 -9.59 -6.86
CA ALA A 81 -5.53 -10.25 -8.09
C ALA A 81 -6.74 -10.52 -9.03
N LYS A 82 -7.87 -10.97 -8.46
CA LYS A 82 -9.12 -11.15 -9.21
C LYS A 82 -9.62 -9.81 -9.77
N TYR A 83 -9.63 -8.75 -8.95
CA TYR A 83 -10.00 -7.40 -9.35
C TYR A 83 -9.13 -6.88 -10.52
N LYS A 84 -7.80 -6.97 -10.41
CA LYS A 84 -6.88 -6.57 -11.48
C LYS A 84 -7.07 -7.38 -12.77
N SER A 85 -7.39 -8.68 -12.67
CA SER A 85 -7.66 -9.52 -13.85
C SER A 85 -9.01 -9.18 -14.51
N MET A 86 -10.04 -8.88 -13.72
CA MET A 86 -11.34 -8.42 -14.25
C MET A 86 -11.19 -7.09 -14.98
N TRP A 87 -10.35 -6.19 -14.45
CA TRP A 87 -10.07 -4.90 -15.08
C TRP A 87 -9.49 -5.03 -16.49
N GLY A 88 -8.50 -5.92 -16.68
CA GLY A 88 -7.95 -6.20 -18.01
C GLY A 88 -8.99 -6.76 -18.98
N THR A 89 -9.90 -7.61 -18.48
CA THR A 89 -10.98 -8.17 -19.30
C THR A 89 -12.01 -7.11 -19.68
N PHE A 90 -12.34 -6.20 -18.76
CA PHE A 90 -13.27 -5.09 -19.01
C PHE A 90 -12.72 -4.14 -20.08
N GLN A 91 -11.45 -3.78 -20.00
CA GLN A 91 -10.81 -2.88 -20.97
C GLN A 91 -10.87 -3.46 -22.40
N VAL A 92 -10.66 -4.77 -22.56
CA VAL A 92 -10.76 -5.44 -23.87
C VAL A 92 -12.20 -5.49 -24.38
N ARG A 93 -13.18 -5.75 -23.50
CA ARG A 93 -14.60 -5.77 -23.88
C ARG A 93 -15.11 -4.39 -24.29
N TYR A 94 -14.74 -3.35 -23.53
CA TYR A 94 -15.08 -1.97 -23.87
C TYR A 94 -14.51 -1.61 -25.25
N TYR A 95 -13.22 -1.88 -25.48
CA TYR A 95 -12.59 -1.61 -26.78
C TYR A 95 -13.30 -2.32 -27.95
N ARG A 96 -13.77 -3.57 -27.76
CA ARG A 96 -14.51 -4.31 -28.79
C ARG A 96 -15.89 -3.73 -29.11
N VAL A 97 -16.56 -3.08 -28.15
CA VAL A 97 -17.90 -2.53 -28.33
C VAL A 97 -17.84 -1.10 -28.86
N THR A 98 -16.96 -0.27 -28.29
CA THR A 98 -16.91 1.17 -28.56
C THR A 98 -15.85 1.55 -29.61
N GLY A 99 -14.90 0.66 -29.91
CA GLY A 99 -13.77 0.94 -30.81
C GLY A 99 -12.71 1.90 -30.23
N THR A 100 -12.96 2.47 -29.05
CA THR A 100 -12.09 3.44 -28.37
C THR A 100 -11.45 2.81 -27.13
N THR A 101 -10.20 3.18 -26.86
CA THR A 101 -9.50 2.74 -25.64
C THR A 101 -9.88 3.63 -24.47
N LEU A 102 -10.14 3.04 -23.30
CA LEU A 102 -10.37 3.81 -22.07
C LEU A 102 -9.07 4.54 -21.67
N VAL A 103 -9.02 5.86 -21.89
CA VAL A 103 -7.88 6.69 -21.48
C VAL A 103 -8.18 7.27 -20.10
N PHE A 104 -7.27 7.05 -19.15
CA PHE A 104 -7.32 7.64 -17.82
C PHE A 104 -6.34 8.83 -17.75
N PRO A 105 -6.73 10.05 -18.15
CA PRO A 105 -5.81 11.18 -18.23
C PRO A 105 -5.25 11.61 -16.87
N THR A 106 -6.07 11.52 -15.81
CA THR A 106 -5.69 11.99 -14.46
C THR A 106 -5.01 10.94 -13.60
N LEU A 107 -5.08 9.65 -13.97
CA LEU A 107 -4.62 8.55 -13.12
C LEU A 107 -3.09 8.50 -13.01
N LYS A 108 -2.38 8.71 -14.12
CA LYS A 108 -0.90 8.73 -14.11
C LYS A 108 -0.36 9.86 -13.23
N ILE A 109 -0.95 11.05 -13.35
CA ILE A 109 -0.56 12.22 -12.57
C ILE A 109 -0.85 12.00 -11.08
N ALA A 110 -2.04 11.46 -10.75
CA ALA A 110 -2.40 11.15 -9.37
C ALA A 110 -1.46 10.14 -8.72
N ILE A 111 -1.04 9.09 -9.45
CA ILE A 111 -0.07 8.10 -8.95
C ILE A 111 1.27 8.74 -8.62
N VAL A 112 1.78 9.61 -9.50
CA VAL A 112 3.07 10.28 -9.29
C VAL A 112 3.01 11.25 -8.11
N ILE A 113 1.94 12.07 -8.03
CA ILE A 113 1.75 13.01 -6.91
C ILE A 113 1.63 12.27 -5.58
N LEU A 114 0.84 11.19 -5.53
CA LEU A 114 0.68 10.39 -4.31
C LEU A 114 1.99 9.74 -3.92
N PHE A 115 2.75 9.20 -4.87
CA PHE A 115 4.03 8.57 -4.57
C PHE A 115 5.03 9.58 -3.99
N ILE A 116 5.19 10.73 -4.64
CA ILE A 116 6.08 11.80 -4.16
C ILE A 116 5.60 12.33 -2.82
N GLY A 117 4.31 12.59 -2.66
CA GLY A 117 3.70 13.06 -1.42
C GLY A 117 3.89 12.09 -0.26
N CYS A 118 3.70 10.78 -0.49
CA CYS A 118 3.93 9.75 0.52
C CYS A 118 5.39 9.64 0.95
N VAL A 119 6.35 9.76 0.03
CA VAL A 119 7.78 9.74 0.35
C VAL A 119 8.16 10.99 1.13
N LEU A 120 7.72 12.16 0.67
CA LEU A 120 8.04 13.44 1.29
C LEU A 120 7.43 13.55 2.69
N LEU A 121 6.19 13.10 2.89
CA LEU A 121 5.56 13.01 4.21
C LEU A 121 6.33 12.08 5.15
N SER A 122 6.85 10.96 4.64
CA SER A 122 7.65 10.02 5.44
C SER A 122 8.98 10.66 5.88
N ILE A 123 9.63 11.44 5.01
CA ILE A 123 10.87 12.18 5.33
C ILE A 123 10.59 13.28 6.36
N LEU A 124 9.54 14.08 6.17
CA LEU A 124 9.16 15.15 7.11
C LEU A 124 8.86 14.59 8.50
N PHE A 125 8.15 13.46 8.57
CA PHE A 125 7.83 12.82 9.83
C PHE A 125 9.09 12.31 10.56
N LEU A 126 10.05 11.73 9.83
CA LEU A 126 11.32 11.30 10.42
C LEU A 126 12.19 12.47 10.88
N PHE A 127 12.19 13.55 10.10
CA PHE A 127 12.88 14.78 10.49
C PHE A 127 12.29 15.33 11.79
N SER A 128 10.95 15.37 11.91
CA SER A 128 10.27 15.77 13.15
C SER A 128 10.63 14.88 14.33
N LEU A 129 10.68 13.55 14.15
CA LEU A 129 11.10 12.63 15.22
C LEU A 129 12.58 12.79 15.61
N SER A 130 13.45 13.09 14.65
CA SER A 130 14.89 13.29 14.91
C SER A 130 15.19 14.55 15.73
N GLN A 131 14.33 15.56 15.65
CA GLN A 131 14.44 16.78 16.46
C GLN A 131 13.84 16.62 17.86
N LEU A 132 13.01 15.59 18.06
CA LEU A 132 12.24 15.40 19.29
C LEU A 132 12.89 14.40 20.25
N LEU A 133 13.77 13.52 19.76
CA LEU A 133 14.55 12.60 20.58
C LEU A 133 16.05 12.81 20.35
N ASP A 134 16.75 13.34 21.36
CA ASP A 134 18.19 13.65 21.32
C ASP A 134 19.10 12.42 21.24
N ASP A 135 18.60 11.20 21.53
CA ASP A 135 19.39 9.96 21.59
C ASP A 135 19.06 8.94 20.48
N PHE A 136 18.79 9.42 19.27
CA PHE A 136 18.37 8.56 18.16
C PHE A 136 19.53 8.05 17.28
N LEU A 137 19.94 6.80 17.50
CA LEU A 137 20.82 6.06 16.59
C LEU A 137 20.15 5.89 15.20
N LEU A 138 20.82 6.32 14.13
CA LEU A 138 20.32 6.32 12.73
C LEU A 138 19.73 4.98 12.25
N TRP A 139 20.18 3.87 12.83
CA TRP A 139 19.66 2.53 12.56
C TRP A 139 18.18 2.39 12.89
N HIS A 140 17.73 3.02 13.97
CA HIS A 140 16.33 3.01 14.36
C HIS A 140 15.49 3.70 13.29
N THR A 141 15.92 4.87 12.81
CA THR A 141 15.26 5.72 11.80
C THR A 141 14.89 4.97 10.51
N THR A 142 15.72 4.02 10.07
CA THR A 142 15.47 3.21 8.87
C THR A 142 14.28 2.26 9.01
N ALA A 143 14.06 1.69 10.20
CA ALA A 143 12.91 0.81 10.46
C ALA A 143 11.60 1.61 10.45
N TYR A 144 11.61 2.83 10.99
CA TYR A 144 10.45 3.72 10.95
C TYR A 144 10.13 4.19 9.54
N PHE A 145 11.16 4.57 8.78
CA PHE A 145 10.98 4.93 7.37
C PHE A 145 10.25 3.82 6.64
N HIS A 146 10.64 2.57 6.87
CA HIS A 146 10.00 1.42 6.26
C HIS A 146 8.52 1.28 6.65
N ILE A 147 8.19 1.33 7.95
CA ILE A 147 6.81 1.16 8.44
C ILE A 147 5.89 2.28 7.93
N ILE A 148 6.32 3.54 8.04
CA ILE A 148 5.55 4.71 7.60
C ILE A 148 5.32 4.66 6.09
N THR A 149 6.36 4.32 5.33
CA THR A 149 6.25 4.15 3.87
C THR A 149 5.27 3.04 3.52
N MET A 150 5.24 1.92 4.25
CA MET A 150 4.27 0.85 4.02
C MET A 150 2.82 1.29 4.29
N ILE A 151 2.57 2.04 5.37
CA ILE A 151 1.25 2.60 5.68
C ILE A 151 0.80 3.57 4.59
N ASN A 152 1.68 4.52 4.24
CA ASN A 152 1.42 5.53 3.22
C ASN A 152 1.12 4.90 1.85
N MET A 153 1.87 3.87 1.45
CA MET A 153 1.62 3.18 0.18
C MET A 153 0.31 2.39 0.21
N ASN A 154 -0.11 1.84 1.36
CA ASN A 154 -1.41 1.18 1.47
C ASN A 154 -2.56 2.20 1.34
N ALA A 155 -2.44 3.38 1.95
CA ALA A 155 -3.39 4.48 1.80
C ALA A 155 -3.46 5.00 0.36
N ALA A 156 -2.31 5.16 -0.31
CA ALA A 156 -2.24 5.56 -1.71
C ALA A 156 -2.91 4.53 -2.63
N LEU A 157 -2.69 3.23 -2.41
CA LEU A 157 -3.36 2.15 -3.15
C LEU A 157 -4.88 2.20 -2.98
N PHE A 158 -5.36 2.42 -1.74
CA PHE A 158 -6.79 2.58 -1.48
C PHE A 158 -7.38 3.77 -2.24
N TYR A 159 -6.70 4.92 -2.22
CA TYR A 159 -7.14 6.11 -2.94
C TYR A 159 -7.20 5.88 -4.45
N ILE A 160 -6.18 5.26 -5.04
CA ILE A 160 -6.12 4.95 -6.48
C ILE A 160 -7.27 4.01 -6.88
N ASN A 161 -7.53 2.96 -6.09
CA ASN A 161 -8.64 2.03 -6.36
C ASN A 161 -10.00 2.75 -6.33
N SER A 162 -10.22 3.64 -5.34
CA SER A 162 -11.43 4.43 -5.23
C SER A 162 -11.61 5.40 -6.42
N LYS A 163 -10.53 6.04 -6.88
CA LYS A 163 -10.58 6.90 -8.08
C LYS A 163 -10.82 6.12 -9.37
N GLY A 164 -10.34 4.88 -9.47
CA GLY A 164 -10.56 4.01 -10.64
C GLY A 164 -12.01 3.53 -10.80
N LEU A 165 -12.78 3.46 -9.70
CA LEU A 165 -14.20 3.06 -9.71
C LEU A 165 -15.11 4.10 -10.39
N LEU A 166 -14.80 5.39 -10.27
CA LEU A 166 -15.65 6.48 -10.78
C LEU A 166 -15.82 6.44 -12.32
N PRO A 167 -14.74 6.41 -13.14
CA PRO A 167 -14.88 6.29 -14.59
C PRO A 167 -15.52 4.97 -15.01
N MET A 168 -15.36 3.91 -14.20
CA MET A 168 -15.94 2.60 -14.49
C MET A 168 -17.47 2.63 -14.41
N HIS A 169 -18.02 3.34 -13.42
CA HIS A 169 -19.45 3.53 -13.28
C HIS A 169 -20.03 4.29 -14.48
N SER A 170 -19.37 5.38 -14.90
CA SER A 170 -19.78 6.18 -16.07
C SER A 170 -19.75 5.35 -17.36
N ALA A 171 -18.66 4.60 -17.62
CA ALA A 171 -18.54 3.75 -18.80
C ALA A 171 -19.58 2.63 -18.85
N CYS A 172 -19.96 2.07 -17.69
CA CYS A 172 -21.02 1.07 -17.60
C CYS A 172 -22.40 1.67 -17.92
N MET A 173 -22.65 2.90 -17.47
CA MET A 173 -23.89 3.63 -17.76
C MET A 173 -24.00 3.95 -19.26
N GLU A 174 -22.92 4.40 -19.91
CA GLU A 174 -22.87 4.64 -21.35
C GLU A 174 -23.15 3.37 -22.16
N LEU A 175 -22.52 2.25 -21.80
CA LEU A 175 -22.79 0.95 -22.43
C LEU A 175 -24.27 0.56 -22.28
N ARG A 176 -24.87 0.77 -21.10
CA ARG A 176 -26.29 0.49 -20.87
C ARG A 176 -27.19 1.33 -21.78
N PHE A 177 -26.92 2.63 -21.93
CA PHE A 177 -27.64 3.49 -22.86
C PHE A 177 -27.44 3.07 -24.32
N PHE A 178 -26.22 2.71 -24.70
CA PHE A 178 -25.92 2.22 -26.05
C PHE A 178 -26.70 0.94 -26.38
N PHE A 179 -26.75 -0.01 -25.44
CA PHE A 179 -27.54 -1.24 -25.63
C PHE A 179 -29.05 -0.99 -25.62
N GLN A 180 -29.59 -0.09 -24.78
CA GLN A 180 -31.02 0.27 -24.83
C GLN A 180 -31.38 0.89 -26.18
N ASN A 181 -30.60 1.87 -26.65
CA ASN A 181 -30.84 2.51 -27.95
C ASN A 181 -30.66 1.55 -29.13
N ALA A 182 -29.69 0.63 -29.08
CA ALA A 182 -29.47 -0.37 -30.13
C ALA A 182 -30.53 -1.48 -30.17
N LEU A 183 -31.19 -1.78 -29.04
CA LEU A 183 -32.25 -2.78 -28.94
C LEU A 183 -33.66 -2.21 -29.20
N GLY A 184 -33.78 -0.93 -29.57
CA GLY A 184 -35.07 -0.34 -29.96
C GLY A 184 -36.15 -0.42 -28.87
N ARG A 185 -35.77 -0.23 -27.61
CA ARG A 185 -36.68 -0.05 -26.48
C ARG A 185 -36.42 1.26 -25.76
#